data_AF-A0A9W4DJ94-F1
#
_entry.id   AF-A0A9W4DJ94-F1
#
_cell.length_a   1.000
_cell.length_b   1.000
_cell.length_c   1.000
_cell.angle_alpha   90.00
_cell.angle_beta   90.00
_cell.angle_gamma   90.00
#
_symmetry.space_group_name_H-M   'P 1'
#
loop_
_entity.id
_entity.type
_entity.pdbx_description
1 polymer ?
#
loop_
_entity_poly.entity_id
_entity_poly.type
_entity_poly.pdbx_seq_one_letter_code
_entity_poly.pdbx_strand_id
1 'polypeptide(L)'
;MSTRTFRVAVRGVFDRLTSEQRAELLAGAAEHDVLHAAFTTEGHLSYDIAARSAFTFRFQDAGENEEDILAAAERAEDAARAWLAERGYGYKNLRSQAEDLSQAPLGKRQRRAAGKAF
;
A
#
# COMPACT_ATOMS: atom_id res chain seq x y z
N MET A 1 9.65 0.11 25.21
CA MET A 1 9.62 0.74 23.88
C MET A 1 8.26 0.46 23.29
N SER A 2 7.60 1.48 22.71
CA SER A 2 6.25 1.33 22.16
C SER A 2 6.35 1.14 20.65
N THR A 3 5.95 -0.02 20.15
CA THR A 3 5.90 -0.29 18.72
C THR A 3 4.80 0.54 18.06
N ARG A 4 5.17 1.35 17.09
CA ARG A 4 4.25 2.09 16.21
C ARG A 4 4.00 1.25 14.96
N THR A 5 2.77 1.27 14.46
CA THR A 5 2.40 0.59 13.21
C THR A 5 2.10 1.64 12.16
N PHE A 6 2.79 1.54 11.03
CA PHE A 6 2.60 2.43 9.89
C PHE A 6 1.87 1.70 8.78
N ARG A 7 0.97 2.41 8.12
CA ARG A 7 0.36 1.98 6.86
C ARG A 7 0.79 2.91 5.76
N VAL A 8 1.35 2.34 4.71
CA VAL A 8 1.79 3.11 3.54
C VAL A 8 1.01 2.68 2.32
N ALA A 9 0.37 3.64 1.65
CA ALA A 9 -0.26 3.45 0.36
C ALA A 9 0.57 4.15 -0.72
N VAL A 10 1.09 3.40 -1.68
CA VAL A 10 1.79 3.94 -2.85
C VAL A 10 0.86 3.84 -4.04
N ARG A 11 0.51 4.99 -4.62
CA ARG A 11 -0.43 5.11 -5.73
C ARG A 11 0.28 5.60 -6.97
N GLY A 12 -0.13 5.08 -8.12
CA GLY A 12 0.40 5.50 -9.40
C GLY A 12 -0.53 5.11 -10.53
N VAL A 13 -0.09 5.42 -11.75
CA VAL A 13 -0.80 5.09 -12.97
C VAL A 13 0.17 4.39 -13.91
N PHE A 14 -0.21 3.22 -14.43
CA PHE A 14 0.52 2.55 -15.49
C PHE A 14 0.61 3.46 -16.72
N ASP A 15 1.78 3.54 -17.33
CA ASP A 15 2.07 4.40 -18.47
C ASP A 15 2.64 3.58 -19.63
N ARG A 16 2.12 3.85 -20.84
CA ARG A 16 2.58 3.25 -22.10
C ARG A 16 2.71 1.71 -22.07
N LEU A 17 1.74 1.02 -21.48
CA LEU A 17 1.69 -0.44 -21.49
C LEU A 17 1.60 -0.98 -22.93
N THR A 18 2.39 -2.00 -23.23
CA THR A 18 2.19 -2.78 -24.47
C THR A 18 0.93 -3.62 -24.38
N SER A 19 0.44 -4.12 -25.52
CA SER A 19 -0.72 -5.01 -25.56
C SER A 19 -0.50 -6.30 -24.75
N GLU A 20 0.72 -6.82 -24.74
CA GLU A 20 1.13 -8.00 -23.99
C GLU A 20 1.12 -7.72 -22.48
N GLN A 21 1.78 -6.65 -22.04
CA GLN A 21 1.77 -6.21 -20.64
C GLN A 21 0.36 -5.96 -20.12
N ARG A 22 -0.51 -5.37 -20.95
CA ARG A 22 -1.91 -5.17 -20.58
C ARG A 22 -2.67 -6.50 -20.46
N ALA A 23 -2.40 -7.47 -21.33
CA ALA A 23 -3.01 -8.78 -21.25
C ALA A 23 -2.58 -9.56 -20.00
N GLU A 24 -1.30 -9.48 -19.62
CA GLU A 24 -0.78 -10.03 -18.36
C GLU A 24 -1.48 -9.43 -17.14
N LEU A 25 -1.54 -8.10 -17.07
CA LEU A 25 -2.22 -7.40 -15.98
C LEU A 25 -3.71 -7.77 -15.91
N LEU A 26 -4.37 -7.93 -17.05
CA LEU A 26 -5.76 -8.38 -17.10
C LEU A 26 -5.93 -9.81 -16.60
N ALA A 27 -5.01 -10.72 -16.94
CA ALA A 27 -5.05 -12.10 -16.48
C ALA A 27 -4.88 -12.20 -14.95
N GLY A 28 -4.01 -11.37 -14.37
CA GLY A 28 -3.80 -11.29 -12.91
C GLY A 28 -4.81 -10.41 -12.15
N ALA A 29 -5.74 -9.74 -12.83
CA ALA A 29 -6.59 -8.72 -12.20
C ALA A 29 -7.48 -9.27 -11.08
N ALA A 30 -7.92 -10.53 -11.19
CA ALA A 30 -8.74 -11.17 -10.15
C ALA A 30 -7.98 -11.38 -8.84
N GLU A 31 -6.67 -11.62 -8.90
CA GLU A 31 -5.81 -11.77 -7.72
C GLU A 31 -5.50 -10.42 -7.07
N HIS A 32 -5.52 -9.35 -7.86
CA HIS A 32 -5.23 -7.98 -7.45
C HIS A 32 -6.49 -7.11 -7.30
N ASP A 33 -7.63 -7.74 -7.04
CA ASP A 33 -8.89 -7.05 -6.87
C ASP A 33 -8.85 -6.09 -5.65
N VAL A 34 -9.32 -4.87 -5.86
CA VAL A 34 -9.45 -3.83 -4.83
C VAL A 34 -10.33 -4.29 -3.66
N LEU A 35 -11.26 -5.21 -3.88
CA LEU A 35 -12.10 -5.80 -2.82
C LEU A 35 -11.31 -6.63 -1.81
N HIS A 36 -10.16 -7.17 -2.20
CA HIS A 36 -9.28 -7.98 -1.34
C HIS A 36 -8.08 -7.19 -0.80
N ALA A 37 -8.05 -5.87 -1.04
CA ALA A 37 -6.94 -5.02 -0.67
C ALA A 37 -6.67 -5.03 0.85
N ALA A 38 -5.48 -5.49 1.23
CA ALA A 38 -5.01 -5.51 2.62
C ALA A 38 -3.70 -4.72 2.77
N PHE A 39 -3.35 -4.33 4.00
CA PHE A 39 -2.01 -3.84 4.31
C PHE A 39 -1.20 -5.01 4.87
N THR A 40 -0.18 -5.44 4.13
CA THR A 40 0.71 -6.55 4.51
C THR A 40 2.16 -6.08 4.49
N THR A 41 3.05 -6.79 5.17
CA THR A 41 4.47 -6.42 5.22
C THR A 41 5.16 -6.61 3.86
N GLU A 42 4.74 -7.62 3.10
CA GLU A 42 5.22 -7.90 1.75
C GLU A 42 4.68 -6.89 0.71
N GLY A 43 3.63 -6.16 1.06
CA GLY A 43 2.90 -5.30 0.14
C GLY A 43 1.81 -6.03 -0.62
N HIS A 44 0.62 -5.41 -0.65
CA HIS A 44 -0.49 -5.89 -1.46
C HIS A 44 -0.74 -4.91 -2.60
N LEU A 45 -0.59 -5.39 -3.84
CA LEU A 45 -0.96 -4.65 -5.04
C LEU A 45 -2.44 -4.85 -5.33
N SER A 46 -3.16 -3.75 -5.50
CA SER A 46 -4.50 -3.76 -6.09
C SER A 46 -4.60 -2.81 -7.28
N TYR A 47 -5.28 -3.24 -8.33
CA TYR A 47 -5.57 -2.43 -9.50
C TYR A 47 -6.83 -2.92 -10.21
N ASP A 48 -7.43 -2.07 -11.02
CA ASP A 48 -8.52 -2.43 -11.94
C ASP A 48 -8.18 -1.91 -13.33
N ILE A 49 -7.35 -2.66 -14.05
CA ILE A 49 -6.83 -2.27 -15.38
C ILE A 49 -7.92 -2.27 -16.47
N ALA A 50 -9.07 -2.90 -16.19
CA ALA A 50 -10.23 -2.89 -17.07
C ALA A 50 -10.95 -1.52 -17.00
N ALA A 51 -11.08 -0.96 -15.80
CA ALA A 51 -11.70 0.36 -15.60
C ALA A 51 -10.70 1.53 -15.69
N ARG A 52 -9.48 1.39 -15.14
CA ARG A 52 -8.52 2.48 -14.97
C ARG A 52 -7.08 1.96 -14.99
N SER A 53 -6.16 2.72 -15.56
CA SER A 53 -4.72 2.41 -15.47
C SER A 53 -4.10 2.71 -14.09
N ALA A 54 -4.90 3.02 -13.07
CA ALA A 54 -4.40 3.32 -11.74
C ALA A 54 -4.15 2.05 -10.92
N PHE A 55 -3.09 2.07 -10.13
CA PHE A 55 -2.75 1.01 -9.19
C PHE A 55 -2.51 1.57 -7.79
N THR A 56 -2.60 0.72 -6.78
CA THR A 56 -2.26 1.05 -5.40
C THR A 56 -1.56 -0.14 -4.74
N PHE A 57 -0.33 0.07 -4.28
CA PHE A 57 0.34 -0.84 -3.35
C PHE A 57 0.05 -0.43 -1.91
N ARG A 58 -0.17 -1.40 -1.04
CA ARG A 58 -0.46 -1.21 0.37
C ARG A 58 0.52 -2.00 1.23
N PHE A 59 1.35 -1.30 1.97
CA PHE A 59 2.39 -1.88 2.82
C PHE A 59 2.10 -1.59 4.29
N GLN A 60 2.34 -2.57 5.14
CA GLN A 60 2.36 -2.41 6.59
C GLN A 60 3.79 -2.45 7.08
N ASP A 61 4.13 -1.48 7.92
CA ASP A 61 5.44 -1.35 8.51
C ASP A 61 5.34 -1.09 10.01
N ALA A 62 6.47 -1.18 10.71
CA ALA A 62 6.55 -0.85 12.12
C ALA A 62 7.86 -0.11 12.44
N GLY A 63 7.80 0.70 13.49
CA GLY A 63 8.96 1.41 14.02
C GLY A 63 8.79 1.77 15.49
N GLU A 64 9.80 2.41 16.04
CA GLU A 64 9.83 2.84 17.44
C GLU A 64 9.69 4.35 17.57
N ASN A 65 10.19 5.08 16.57
CA ASN A 65 10.20 6.53 16.52
C ASN A 65 9.15 7.06 15.53
N GLU A 66 8.76 8.32 15.71
CA GLU A 66 7.86 8.98 14.77
C GLU A 66 8.48 9.14 13.38
N GLU A 67 9.79 9.42 13.35
CA GLU A 67 10.57 9.62 12.13
C GLU A 67 10.61 8.36 11.25
N ASP A 68 10.41 7.18 11.84
CA ASP A 68 10.39 5.90 11.13
C ASP A 68 9.25 5.83 10.09
N ILE A 69 8.21 6.66 10.21
CA ILE A 69 7.14 6.76 9.21
C ILE A 69 7.65 7.22 7.84
N LEU A 70 8.69 8.07 7.81
CA LEU A 70 9.30 8.55 6.57
C LEU A 70 10.11 7.42 5.92
N ALA A 71 10.90 6.71 6.72
CA ALA A 71 11.65 5.54 6.26
C ALA A 71 10.72 4.41 5.77
N ALA A 72 9.55 4.22 6.40
CA ALA A 72 8.53 3.29 5.93
C ALA A 72 7.96 3.72 4.56
N ALA A 73 7.74 5.03 4.36
CA ALA A 73 7.27 5.56 3.09
C ALA A 73 8.28 5.32 1.95
N GLU A 74 9.55 5.60 2.20
CA GLU A 74 10.64 5.38 1.24
C GLU A 74 10.77 3.89 0.86
N ARG A 75 10.81 3.00 1.85
CA ARG A 75 10.88 1.54 1.62
C ARG A 75 9.70 1.02 0.80
N ALA A 76 8.49 1.49 1.09
CA ALA A 76 7.30 1.13 0.33
C ALA A 76 7.35 1.64 -1.11
N GLU A 77 7.86 2.85 -1.32
CA GLU A 77 8.01 3.42 -2.66
C GLU A 77 9.06 2.66 -3.48
N ASP A 78 10.21 2.34 -2.89
CA ASP A 78 11.26 1.56 -3.54
C ASP A 78 10.79 0.13 -3.86
N ALA A 79 10.05 -0.51 -2.95
CA ALA A 79 9.45 -1.82 -3.21
C ALA A 79 8.46 -1.78 -4.39
N ALA A 80 7.62 -0.75 -4.46
CA ALA A 80 6.70 -0.56 -5.59
C ALA A 80 7.46 -0.33 -6.91
N ARG A 81 8.52 0.48 -6.89
CA ARG A 81 9.37 0.74 -8.07
C ARG A 81 10.08 -0.53 -8.54
N ALA A 82 10.62 -1.31 -7.62
CA ALA A 82 11.28 -2.58 -7.93
C ALA A 82 10.31 -3.58 -8.60
N TRP A 83 9.09 -3.72 -8.06
CA TRP A 83 8.07 -4.61 -8.64
C TRP A 83 7.69 -4.22 -10.07
N LEU A 84 7.53 -2.91 -10.32
CA LEU A 84 7.22 -2.36 -11.64
C LEU A 84 8.40 -2.54 -12.61
N ALA A 85 9.63 -2.26 -12.15
CA ALA A 85 10.83 -2.37 -12.97
C ALA A 85 11.15 -3.81 -13.37
N GLU A 86 11.00 -4.78 -12.45
CA GLU A 86 11.20 -6.20 -12.70
C GLU A 86 10.31 -6.72 -13.84
N ARG A 87 9.10 -6.17 -13.96
CA ARG A 87 8.12 -6.52 -14.99
C ARG A 87 8.15 -5.59 -16.21
N GLY A 88 9.04 -4.59 -16.21
CA GLY A 88 9.16 -3.59 -17.27
C GLY A 88 7.92 -2.68 -17.42
N TYR A 89 7.09 -2.54 -16.39
CA TYR A 89 5.91 -1.68 -16.45
C TYR A 89 6.28 -0.21 -16.27
N GLY A 90 5.94 0.60 -17.27
CA GLY A 90 6.01 2.05 -17.16
C GLY A 90 4.98 2.58 -16.16
N TYR A 91 5.31 3.66 -15.45
CA TYR A 91 4.41 4.32 -14.52
C TYR A 91 4.62 5.84 -14.49
N LYS A 92 3.59 6.56 -14.03
CA LYS A 92 3.63 8.01 -13.77
C LYS A 92 2.84 8.37 -12.53
N ASN A 93 3.05 9.60 -12.05
CA ASN A 93 2.37 10.18 -10.89
C ASN A 93 2.46 9.30 -9.63
N LEU A 94 3.62 8.70 -9.40
CA LEU A 94 3.87 7.89 -8.22
C LEU A 94 3.83 8.80 -6.98
N ARG A 95 3.02 8.43 -5.99
CA ARG A 95 2.89 9.14 -4.71
C ARG A 95 2.73 8.15 -3.57
N SER A 96 3.51 8.32 -2.52
CA SER A 96 3.41 7.58 -1.27
C SER A 96 2.62 8.40 -0.23
N GLN A 97 1.79 7.72 0.54
CA GLN A 97 1.07 8.28 1.68
C GLN A 97 1.23 7.33 2.85
N ALA A 98 1.89 7.77 3.91
CA ALA A 98 2.06 7.02 5.15
C ALA A 98 1.14 7.55 6.25
N GLU A 99 0.64 6.64 7.08
CA GLU A 99 -0.25 6.92 8.21
C GLU A 99 0.25 6.15 9.44
N ASP A 100 0.41 6.84 10.58
CA ASP A 100 0.76 6.24 11.87
C ASP A 100 -0.51 5.88 12.64
N LEU A 101 -0.75 4.57 12.82
CA LEU A 101 -1.90 4.07 13.55
C LEU A 101 -1.77 4.22 15.06
N SER A 102 -0.57 4.48 15.59
CA SER A 102 -0.38 4.80 17.01
C SER A 102 -0.99 6.17 17.37
N GLN A 103 -1.16 7.05 16.39
CA GLN A 103 -1.79 8.37 16.53
C GLN A 103 -3.28 8.37 16.16
N ALA A 104 -3.81 7.27 15.61
CA ALA A 104 -5.21 7.19 15.25
C ALA A 104 -6.06 7.31 16.54
N PRO A 105 -6.98 8.30 16.65
CA PRO A 105 -7.84 8.41 17.81
C PRO A 105 -8.65 7.13 17.91
N LEU A 106 -8.41 6.35 18.98
CA LEU A 106 -9.09 5.09 19.26
C LEU A 106 -10.56 5.20 18.85
N GLY A 107 -10.92 4.51 17.77
CA GLY A 107 -12.30 4.50 17.29
C GLY A 107 -13.24 4.10 18.42
N LYS A 108 -14.48 4.61 18.43
CA LYS A 108 -15.46 4.43 19.53
C LYS A 108 -15.59 2.97 20.03
N ARG A 109 -15.29 1.97 19.18
CA ARG A 109 -15.25 0.54 19.55
C ARG A 109 -14.05 0.16 20.43
N GLN A 110 -12.85 0.68 20.20
CA GLN A 110 -11.68 0.42 21.06
C GLN A 110 -11.78 1.11 22.42
N ARG A 111 -12.41 2.30 22.50
CA ARG A 111 -12.68 2.95 23.80
C ARG A 111 -13.56 2.11 24.74
N ARG A 112 -14.49 1.32 24.20
CA ARG A 112 -15.35 0.42 25.00
C ARG A 112 -14.61 -0.82 25.52
N ALA A 113 -13.56 -1.27 24.83
CA ALA A 113 -12.72 -2.37 25.31
C ALA A 113 -11.72 -1.89 26.39
N ALA A 114 -11.18 -0.68 26.24
CA ALA A 114 -10.28 -0.08 27.23
C ALA A 114 -10.99 0.36 28.53
N GLY A 115 -12.27 0.75 28.47
CA GLY A 115 -13.05 1.12 29.66
C GLY A 115 -13.56 -0.05 30.51
N LYS A 116 -13.11 -1.28 30.25
CA LYS A 116 -13.47 -2.47 31.04
C LYS A 116 -12.27 -3.11 31.76
N ALA A 117 -11.10 -2.49 31.68
CA ALA A 117 -9.94 -2.85 32.47
C ALA A 117 -9.65 -1.72 33.47
N PHE A 118 -10.13 -1.95 34.70
CA PHE A 118 -9.95 -1.21 35.95
C PHE A 118 -10.78 0.07 36.15
#